data_AF-A0A0B5HFU8-F1
#
_entry.id   AF-A0A0B5HFU8-F1
#
_cell.length_a   1.000
_cell.length_b   1.000
_cell.length_c   1.000
_cell.angle_alpha   90.00
_cell.angle_beta   90.00
_cell.angle_gamma   90.00
#
_symmetry.space_group_name_H-M   'P 1'
#
loop_
_entity.id
_entity.type
_entity.pdbx_description
1 polymer ?
#
loop_
_entity_poly.entity_id
_entity_poly.type
_entity_poly.pdbx_seq_one_letter_code
_entity_poly.pdbx_strand_id
1 'polypeptide(L)'
;MIKIKQLLAKVLEKIKPSKKEILEEEIFSRKLIEKVRKTGRGQVEVLLAGSLARGTHLKGDRDIDIFVLFPEDYSRKEFEREGLRIGKAVFRGHKWEKAYSEHPYIRGEISGFKVDIVPSYKITGTESKKSAVDRSPFHNAYLQKKLSEKQKDEVRLLRQFLKGVKAYGAELKTSSVPGYVTELLILNYGDFESTIKAVAKWEKEEVIDIEKQLAEDYARKTFGAPLIVVDPVDKNRNVAAALSLNQFSRVIAAARAFLKKPSTNFFFGKKAKTLTAAQAKKFIEKEGLIVIEFSYPAKTVSDVFWGQLKRMRKKIVNELERKEFAVLRSSEWTDEKMHAVIVFDLKSNKLERAAKRVGPEVTNEPHSERFLKFHKNPLSGPRIEHGRWVVEIERKHWVATIFLKELLKKLSQTEKANIARALKKRSGVMADPKVLAFYNKNKAFKEWFSSYLKGKEEFGEY
;
A
#
# COMPACT_ATOMS: atom_id res chain seq x y z
N MET A 1 -27.54 17.62 -11.22
CA MET A 1 -27.12 18.25 -9.95
C MET A 1 -27.96 17.82 -8.74
N ILE A 2 -29.31 17.90 -8.78
CA ILE A 2 -30.19 17.53 -7.63
C ILE A 2 -29.95 16.11 -7.11
N LYS A 3 -29.75 15.14 -8.01
CA LYS A 3 -29.51 13.72 -7.64
C LYS A 3 -28.19 13.48 -6.88
N ILE A 4 -27.11 14.22 -7.17
CA ILE A 4 -25.82 14.06 -6.49
C ILE A 4 -25.91 14.61 -5.07
N LYS A 5 -26.41 15.84 -4.90
CA LYS A 5 -26.54 16.45 -3.56
C LYS A 5 -27.39 15.60 -2.61
N GLN A 6 -28.53 15.07 -3.08
CA GLN A 6 -29.37 14.17 -2.30
C GLN A 6 -28.65 12.86 -1.93
N LEU A 7 -27.85 12.31 -2.84
CA LEU A 7 -27.05 11.12 -2.57
C LEU A 7 -25.97 11.41 -1.52
N LEU A 8 -25.25 12.52 -1.64
CA LEU A 8 -24.20 12.92 -0.69
C LEU A 8 -24.78 13.16 0.71
N ALA A 9 -25.96 13.78 0.82
CA ALA A 9 -26.65 13.93 2.11
C ALA A 9 -26.93 12.56 2.78
N LYS A 10 -27.49 11.59 2.02
CA LYS A 10 -27.74 10.22 2.51
C LYS A 10 -26.48 9.47 2.90
N VAL A 11 -25.36 9.73 2.22
CA VAL A 11 -24.05 9.17 2.59
C VAL A 11 -23.57 9.82 3.89
N LEU A 12 -23.65 11.15 3.98
CA LEU A 12 -23.17 11.92 5.12
C LEU A 12 -23.87 11.52 6.42
N GLU A 13 -25.18 11.30 6.39
CA GLU A 13 -25.97 10.78 7.52
C GLU A 13 -25.40 9.47 8.10
N LYS A 14 -24.80 8.63 7.26
CA LYS A 14 -24.24 7.33 7.67
C LYS A 14 -22.81 7.44 8.18
N ILE A 15 -22.04 8.38 7.66
CA ILE A 15 -20.59 8.46 7.91
C ILE A 15 -20.18 9.59 8.85
N LYS A 16 -21.08 10.52 9.18
CA LYS A 16 -20.79 11.60 10.12
C LYS A 16 -20.91 11.06 11.56
N PRO A 17 -19.89 11.27 12.41
CA PRO A 17 -19.96 10.94 13.83
C PRO A 17 -21.18 11.59 14.48
N SER A 18 -21.82 10.87 15.41
CA SER A 18 -22.96 11.43 16.14
C SER A 18 -22.51 12.44 17.21
N LYS A 19 -23.39 13.34 17.65
CA LYS A 19 -23.07 14.27 18.76
C LYS A 19 -22.59 13.54 20.03
N LYS A 20 -23.19 12.37 20.32
CA LYS A 20 -22.80 11.52 21.44
C LYS A 20 -21.38 10.99 21.30
N GLU A 21 -21.05 10.50 20.11
CA GLU A 21 -19.72 9.96 19.79
C GLU A 21 -18.64 11.04 19.89
N ILE A 22 -18.89 12.24 19.36
CA ILE A 22 -17.99 13.38 19.48
C ILE A 22 -17.74 13.74 20.95
N LEU A 23 -18.80 13.77 21.77
CA LEU A 23 -18.66 14.06 23.21
C LEU A 23 -17.86 12.97 23.94
N GLU A 24 -18.09 11.69 23.63
CA GLU A 24 -17.32 10.57 24.17
C GLU A 24 -15.83 10.69 23.81
N GLU A 25 -15.53 11.00 22.55
CA GLU A 25 -14.17 11.22 22.04
C GLU A 25 -13.47 12.39 22.70
N GLU A 26 -14.15 13.53 22.88
CA GLU A 26 -13.61 14.71 23.55
C GLU A 26 -13.29 14.46 25.02
N ILE A 27 -14.20 13.79 25.74
CA ILE A 27 -13.99 13.45 27.16
C ILE A 27 -12.80 12.48 27.28
N PHE A 28 -12.76 11.45 26.42
CA PHE A 28 -11.69 10.47 26.44
C PHE A 28 -10.34 11.10 26.06
N SER A 29 -10.29 11.91 25.01
CA SER A 29 -9.07 12.59 24.56
C SER A 29 -8.52 13.52 25.65
N ARG A 30 -9.37 14.27 26.34
CA ARG A 30 -8.96 15.11 27.48
C ARG A 30 -8.32 14.29 28.60
N LYS A 31 -8.97 13.21 29.03
CA LYS A 31 -8.44 12.29 30.06
C LYS A 31 -7.10 11.69 29.65
N LEU A 32 -6.97 11.31 28.37
CA LEU A 32 -5.74 10.74 27.83
C LEU A 32 -4.60 11.76 27.80
N ILE A 33 -4.86 12.99 27.35
CA ILE A 33 -3.89 14.10 27.36
C ILE A 33 -3.38 14.36 28.78
N GLU A 34 -4.29 14.44 29.76
CA GLU A 34 -3.91 14.62 31.17
C GLU A 34 -3.06 13.46 31.70
N LYS A 35 -3.42 12.22 31.36
CA LYS A 35 -2.64 11.02 31.73
C LYS A 35 -1.22 11.10 31.14
N VAL A 36 -1.08 11.51 29.89
CA VAL A 36 0.21 11.66 29.21
C VAL A 36 1.04 12.77 29.88
N ARG A 37 0.44 13.95 30.12
CA ARG A 37 1.11 15.08 30.81
C ARG A 37 1.64 14.70 32.19
N LYS A 38 0.81 14.04 33.00
CA LYS A 38 1.21 13.53 34.33
C LYS A 38 2.37 12.53 34.22
N THR A 39 2.32 11.64 33.23
CA THR A 39 3.35 10.62 33.01
C THR A 39 4.69 11.23 32.56
N GLY A 40 4.64 12.26 31.73
CA GLY A 40 5.80 13.05 31.29
C GLY A 40 6.27 14.10 32.31
N ARG A 41 5.75 14.06 33.55
CA ARG A 41 6.12 14.95 34.66
C ARG A 41 6.00 16.45 34.33
N GLY A 42 5.07 16.82 33.45
CA GLY A 42 4.84 18.22 33.06
C GLY A 42 5.94 18.85 32.19
N GLN A 43 7.01 18.12 31.85
CA GLN A 43 8.11 18.62 31.00
C GLN A 43 7.80 18.56 29.51
N VAL A 44 6.69 17.91 29.14
CA VAL A 44 6.31 17.66 27.76
C VAL A 44 5.00 18.37 27.44
N GLU A 45 4.95 18.98 26.27
CA GLU A 45 3.70 19.46 25.70
C GLU A 45 2.99 18.28 25.01
N VAL A 46 1.67 18.25 25.08
CA VAL A 46 0.86 17.15 24.55
C VAL A 46 -0.18 17.73 23.60
N LEU A 47 -0.14 17.24 22.36
CA LEU A 47 -0.99 17.70 21.27
C LEU A 47 -1.85 16.54 20.77
N LEU A 48 -3.16 16.76 20.67
CA LEU A 48 -4.06 15.90 19.91
C LEU A 48 -3.94 16.26 18.44
N ALA A 49 -3.61 15.28 17.60
CA ALA A 49 -3.47 15.43 16.16
C ALA A 49 -4.42 14.49 15.40
N GLY A 50 -4.19 14.37 14.10
CA GLY A 50 -4.98 13.47 13.25
C GLY A 50 -6.38 13.97 12.93
N SER A 51 -7.16 13.11 12.28
CA SER A 51 -8.50 13.48 11.82
C SER A 51 -9.51 13.70 12.94
N LEU A 52 -9.25 13.16 14.13
CA LEU A 52 -10.06 13.45 15.31
C LEU A 52 -9.87 14.90 15.76
N ALA A 53 -8.62 15.35 15.92
CA ALA A 53 -8.30 16.75 16.26
C ALA A 53 -8.88 17.78 15.29
N ARG A 54 -9.02 17.41 14.02
CA ARG A 54 -9.52 18.28 12.94
C ARG A 54 -11.01 18.14 12.71
N GLY A 55 -11.67 17.17 13.36
CA GLY A 55 -13.08 16.88 13.15
C GLY A 55 -13.37 16.42 11.72
N THR A 56 -12.49 15.64 11.10
CA THR A 56 -12.62 15.10 9.73
C THR A 56 -12.71 13.56 9.67
N HIS A 57 -12.72 12.90 10.83
CA HIS A 57 -12.85 11.45 10.95
C HIS A 57 -14.28 10.97 10.61
N LEU A 58 -14.40 9.70 10.22
CA LEU A 58 -15.69 9.06 9.94
C LEU A 58 -16.29 8.48 11.21
N LYS A 59 -17.60 8.29 11.22
CA LYS A 59 -18.34 7.56 12.25
C LYS A 59 -17.72 6.19 12.48
N GLY A 60 -17.45 5.86 13.74
CA GLY A 60 -16.82 4.63 14.17
C GLY A 60 -15.29 4.57 14.00
N ASP A 61 -14.67 5.56 13.34
CA ASP A 61 -13.20 5.68 13.30
C ASP A 61 -12.72 6.20 14.67
N ARG A 62 -12.51 5.29 15.63
CA ARG A 62 -12.04 5.58 17.00
C ARG A 62 -10.51 5.66 17.11
N ASP A 63 -9.87 6.33 16.16
CA ASP A 63 -8.40 6.49 16.10
C ASP A 63 -8.01 7.84 16.73
N ILE A 64 -7.11 7.81 17.72
CA ILE A 64 -6.62 8.98 18.46
C ILE A 64 -5.10 9.05 18.38
N ASP A 65 -4.61 10.14 17.80
CA ASP A 65 -3.18 10.42 17.67
C ASP A 65 -2.75 11.46 18.71
N ILE A 66 -1.96 11.04 19.70
CA ILE A 66 -1.38 11.92 20.72
C ILE A 66 0.11 12.12 20.46
N PHE A 67 0.48 13.36 20.21
CA PHE A 67 1.86 13.77 20.06
C PHE A 67 2.42 14.27 21.39
N VAL A 68 3.57 13.72 21.77
CA VAL A 68 4.32 14.13 22.97
C VAL A 68 5.51 14.94 22.49
N LEU A 69 5.44 16.25 22.67
CA LEU A 69 6.41 17.21 22.15
C LEU A 69 7.54 17.41 23.18
N PHE A 70 8.73 16.96 22.81
CA PHE A 70 9.94 17.07 23.61
C PHE A 70 10.75 18.32 23.23
N PRO A 71 11.44 18.95 24.19
CA PRO A 71 12.42 20.00 23.91
C PRO A 71 13.48 19.58 22.87
N GLU A 72 13.98 20.55 22.08
CA GLU A 72 14.94 20.26 21.02
C GLU A 72 16.33 19.82 21.51
N ASP A 73 16.68 20.15 22.75
CA ASP A 73 17.98 19.80 23.37
C ASP A 73 18.08 18.32 23.77
N TYR A 74 16.97 17.57 23.78
CA TYR A 74 16.98 16.13 24.00
C TYR A 74 17.82 15.42 22.94
N SER A 75 18.73 14.55 23.37
CA SER A 75 19.41 13.66 22.42
C SER A 75 18.42 12.66 21.82
N ARG A 76 18.70 12.16 20.62
CA ARG A 76 17.86 11.14 19.95
C ARG A 76 17.61 9.91 20.83
N LYS A 77 18.61 9.50 21.61
CA LYS A 77 18.52 8.36 22.53
C LYS A 77 17.59 8.64 23.70
N GLU A 78 17.64 9.85 24.28
CA GLU A 78 16.76 10.26 25.37
C GLU A 78 15.33 10.42 24.89
N PHE A 79 15.13 11.07 23.74
CA PHE A 79 13.86 11.21 23.05
C PHE A 79 13.16 9.87 22.85
N GLU A 80 13.84 8.89 22.25
CA GLU A 80 13.27 7.56 22.02
C GLU A 80 13.00 6.80 23.32
N ARG A 81 13.93 6.85 24.28
CA ARG A 81 13.78 6.19 25.58
C ARG A 81 12.56 6.74 26.32
N GLU A 82 12.43 8.05 26.38
CA GLU A 82 11.40 8.74 27.14
C GLU A 82 10.03 8.65 26.46
N GLY A 83 9.96 8.82 25.14
CA GLY A 83 8.75 8.59 24.36
C GLY A 83 8.17 7.20 24.56
N LEU A 84 9.02 6.16 24.51
CA LEU A 84 8.60 4.78 24.76
C LEU A 84 8.22 4.54 26.23
N ARG A 85 8.91 5.17 27.19
CA ARG A 85 8.56 5.09 28.61
C ARG A 85 7.16 5.65 28.86
N ILE A 86 6.87 6.83 28.33
CA ILE A 86 5.56 7.49 28.46
C ILE A 86 4.47 6.65 27.81
N GLY A 87 4.66 6.21 26.56
CA GLY A 87 3.71 5.36 25.87
C GLY A 87 3.40 4.09 26.66
N LYS A 88 4.42 3.33 27.10
CA LYS A 88 4.22 2.11 27.91
C LYS A 88 3.47 2.39 29.23
N ALA A 89 3.76 3.51 29.88
CA ALA A 89 3.09 3.89 31.11
C ALA A 89 1.61 4.24 30.88
N VAL A 90 1.29 4.92 29.77
CA VAL A 90 -0.08 5.23 29.36
C VAL A 90 -0.88 3.95 29.11
N PHE A 91 -0.27 2.91 28.53
CA PHE A 91 -0.92 1.62 28.28
C PHE A 91 -0.76 0.58 29.41
N ARG A 92 -0.34 0.96 30.62
CA ARG A 92 -0.33 0.00 31.75
C ARG A 92 -1.73 -0.58 31.98
N GLY A 93 -1.83 -1.91 31.98
CA GLY A 93 -3.10 -2.63 32.07
C GLY A 93 -3.83 -2.83 30.74
N HIS A 94 -3.26 -2.38 29.62
CA HIS A 94 -3.85 -2.47 28.28
C HIS A 94 -2.94 -3.20 27.30
N LYS A 95 -3.52 -3.70 26.21
CA LYS A 95 -2.74 -4.28 25.09
C LYS A 95 -2.12 -3.14 24.29
N TRP A 96 -0.82 -3.26 24.02
CA TRP A 96 -0.07 -2.32 23.19
C TRP A 96 1.00 -3.06 22.40
N GLU A 97 1.48 -2.42 21.33
CA GLU A 97 2.62 -2.84 20.55
C GLU A 97 3.57 -1.67 20.27
N LYS A 98 4.84 -1.99 20.06
CA LYS A 98 5.83 -1.03 19.60
C LYS A 98 5.71 -0.94 18.07
N ALA A 99 5.25 0.19 17.58
CA ALA A 99 5.15 0.49 16.16
C ALA A 99 6.33 1.35 15.70
N TYR A 100 6.52 1.45 14.39
CA TYR A 100 7.64 2.17 13.79
C TYR A 100 7.15 3.00 12.60
N SER A 101 7.47 4.28 12.60
CA SER A 101 7.45 5.14 11.43
C SER A 101 8.90 5.48 11.06
N GLU A 102 9.37 6.69 11.39
CA GLU A 102 10.80 7.05 11.35
C GLU A 102 11.52 6.68 12.64
N HIS A 103 10.83 6.80 13.77
CA HIS A 103 11.28 6.37 15.09
C HIS A 103 10.20 5.55 15.76
N PRO A 104 10.55 4.77 16.79
CA PRO A 104 9.57 3.94 17.46
C PRO A 104 8.56 4.75 18.26
N TYR A 105 7.32 4.28 18.27
CA TYR A 105 6.22 4.82 19.07
C TYR A 105 5.38 3.69 19.67
N ILE A 106 4.44 4.01 20.56
CA ILE A 106 3.56 3.01 21.17
C ILE A 106 2.14 3.19 20.64
N ARG A 107 1.58 2.08 20.16
CA ARG A 107 0.22 1.96 19.66
C ARG A 107 -0.54 0.96 20.53
N GLY A 108 -1.81 1.18 20.81
CA GLY A 108 -2.61 0.21 21.56
C GLY A 108 -4.09 0.54 21.57
N GLU A 109 -4.83 -0.19 22.41
CA GLU A 109 -6.27 0.00 22.57
C GLU A 109 -6.62 0.28 24.03
N ILE A 110 -7.37 1.37 24.28
CA ILE A 110 -7.88 1.76 25.59
C ILE A 110 -9.36 2.06 25.44
N SER A 111 -10.22 1.34 26.17
CA SER A 111 -11.67 1.55 26.17
C SER A 111 -12.32 1.53 24.78
N GLY A 112 -11.80 0.69 23.87
CA GLY A 112 -12.28 0.60 22.48
C GLY A 112 -11.77 1.71 21.55
N PHE A 113 -10.91 2.61 22.02
CA PHE A 113 -10.19 3.58 21.20
C PHE A 113 -8.81 3.04 20.83
N LYS A 114 -8.47 3.14 19.55
CA LYS A 114 -7.12 2.91 19.06
C LYS A 114 -6.32 4.18 19.29
N VAL A 115 -5.25 4.06 20.05
CA VAL A 115 -4.46 5.20 20.51
C VAL A 115 -3.03 5.03 20.05
N ASP A 116 -2.49 6.07 19.43
CA ASP A 116 -1.08 6.18 19.07
C ASP A 116 -0.44 7.28 19.93
N ILE A 117 0.58 6.91 20.72
CA ILE A 117 1.39 7.85 21.52
C ILE A 117 2.72 8.03 20.79
N VAL A 118 2.83 9.16 20.10
CA VAL A 118 3.90 9.46 19.16
C VAL A 118 4.83 10.53 19.75
N PRO A 119 6.10 10.21 20.05
CA PRO A 119 7.04 11.24 20.44
C PRO A 119 7.39 12.12 19.24
N SER A 120 7.61 13.42 19.44
CA SER A 120 7.97 14.40 18.42
C SER A 120 8.80 15.51 19.05
N TYR A 121 9.69 16.15 18.30
CA TYR A 121 10.36 17.36 18.82
C TYR A 121 9.42 18.57 18.73
N LYS A 122 9.53 19.45 19.72
CA LYS A 122 8.90 20.77 19.74
C LYS A 122 9.77 21.74 18.95
N ILE A 123 9.63 21.70 17.63
CA ILE A 123 10.37 22.60 16.73
C ILE A 123 9.59 23.91 16.50
N THR A 124 10.31 24.99 16.21
CA THR A 124 9.71 26.32 15.91
C THR A 124 9.29 26.49 14.45
N GLY A 125 9.91 25.74 13.54
CA GLY A 125 9.59 25.72 12.12
C GLY A 125 10.01 24.41 11.47
N THR A 126 9.37 24.04 10.37
CA THR A 126 9.59 22.77 9.67
C THR A 126 10.99 22.64 9.05
N GLU A 127 11.69 23.76 8.84
CA GLU A 127 13.09 23.79 8.42
C GLU A 127 14.03 23.17 9.48
N SER A 128 13.66 23.24 10.76
CA SER A 128 14.44 22.68 11.89
C SER A 128 14.04 21.24 12.24
N LYS A 129 13.25 20.57 11.41
CA LYS A 129 12.77 19.20 11.69
C LYS A 129 13.94 18.22 11.87
N LYS A 130 13.84 17.36 12.89
CA LYS A 130 14.80 16.27 13.14
C LYS A 130 14.24 14.92 12.72
N SER A 131 12.93 14.86 12.49
CA SER A 131 12.21 13.74 11.94
C SER A 131 11.04 14.19 11.06
N ALA A 132 10.56 13.31 10.20
CA ALA A 132 9.36 13.47 9.40
C ALA A 132 8.11 13.71 10.26
N VAL A 133 8.07 13.15 11.47
CA VAL A 133 6.95 13.22 12.39
C VAL A 133 6.80 14.62 12.99
N ASP A 134 7.90 15.37 13.12
CA ASP A 134 7.91 16.73 13.69
C ASP A 134 7.11 17.76 12.86
N ARG A 135 6.75 17.41 11.62
CA ARG A 135 5.88 18.24 10.75
C ARG A 135 4.40 18.10 11.09
N SER A 136 4.00 17.02 11.76
CA SER A 136 2.58 16.72 12.02
C SER A 136 1.87 17.78 12.87
N PRO A 137 2.50 18.39 13.90
CA PRO A 137 1.91 19.53 14.60
C PRO A 137 1.58 20.71 13.67
N PHE A 138 2.47 21.04 12.73
CA PHE A 138 2.27 22.10 11.75
C PHE A 138 1.16 21.76 10.75
N HIS A 139 1.09 20.50 10.29
CA HIS A 139 -0.03 20.01 9.47
C HIS A 139 -1.37 20.19 10.18
N ASN A 140 -1.40 19.86 11.47
CA ASN A 140 -2.59 19.96 12.28
C ASN A 140 -3.02 21.43 12.45
N ALA A 141 -2.09 22.31 12.83
CA ALA A 141 -2.35 23.74 12.98
C ALA A 141 -2.79 24.40 11.66
N TYR A 142 -2.13 24.06 10.55
CA TYR A 142 -2.46 24.59 9.22
C TYR A 142 -3.90 24.25 8.82
N LEU A 143 -4.29 22.97 8.92
CA LEU A 143 -5.63 22.54 8.55
C LEU A 143 -6.71 23.03 9.53
N GLN A 144 -6.44 23.07 10.84
CA GLN A 144 -7.39 23.64 11.82
C GLN A 144 -7.69 25.11 11.52
N LYS A 145 -6.71 25.87 11.06
CA LYS A 145 -6.88 27.29 10.68
C LYS A 145 -7.62 27.47 9.36
N LYS A 146 -7.40 26.59 8.38
CA LYS A 146 -7.84 26.79 6.99
C LYS A 146 -9.13 26.04 6.61
N LEU A 147 -9.43 24.90 7.24
CA LEU A 147 -10.64 24.13 6.94
C LEU A 147 -11.86 24.74 7.63
N SER A 148 -12.87 25.10 6.85
CA SER A 148 -14.18 25.49 7.37
C SER A 148 -14.98 24.29 7.90
N GLU A 149 -15.97 24.54 8.78
CA GLU A 149 -16.88 23.49 9.26
C GLU A 149 -17.60 22.75 8.13
N LYS A 150 -18.00 23.48 7.07
CA LYS A 150 -18.64 22.88 5.89
C LYS A 150 -17.68 21.93 5.17
N GLN A 151 -16.42 22.31 5.00
CA GLN A 151 -15.42 21.48 4.34
C GLN A 151 -15.11 20.19 5.10
N LYS A 152 -15.27 20.15 6.43
CA LYS A 152 -15.05 18.92 7.20
C LYS A 152 -15.97 17.79 6.76
N ASP A 153 -17.23 18.08 6.43
CA ASP A 153 -18.17 17.09 5.90
C ASP A 153 -17.82 16.66 4.46
N GLU A 154 -17.32 17.59 3.64
CA GLU A 154 -16.82 17.29 2.29
C GLU A 154 -15.57 16.37 2.33
N VAL A 155 -14.68 16.57 3.31
CA VAL A 155 -13.55 15.66 3.59
C VAL A 155 -14.05 14.26 3.94
N ARG A 156 -15.09 14.13 4.77
CA ARG A 156 -15.66 12.82 5.12
C ARG A 156 -16.19 12.12 3.88
N LEU A 157 -16.91 12.84 3.01
CA LEU A 157 -17.41 12.31 1.75
C LEU A 157 -16.27 11.81 0.85
N LEU A 158 -15.22 12.62 0.65
CA LEU A 158 -14.08 12.22 -0.17
C LEU A 158 -13.34 11.02 0.42
N ARG A 159 -13.12 11.02 1.74
CA ARG A 159 -12.51 9.90 2.47
C ARG A 159 -13.32 8.63 2.29
N GLN A 160 -14.65 8.69 2.48
CA GLN A 160 -15.51 7.52 2.32
C GLN A 160 -15.54 7.05 0.86
N PHE A 161 -15.59 7.96 -0.11
CA PHE A 161 -15.50 7.61 -1.52
C PHE A 161 -14.21 6.84 -1.82
N LEU A 162 -13.06 7.36 -1.38
CA LEU A 162 -11.76 6.70 -1.54
C LEU A 162 -11.72 5.33 -0.83
N LYS A 163 -12.29 5.20 0.38
CA LYS A 163 -12.45 3.90 1.06
C LYS A 163 -13.31 2.94 0.22
N GLY A 164 -14.45 3.39 -0.28
CA GLY A 164 -15.40 2.59 -1.07
C GLY A 164 -14.82 2.09 -2.40
N VAL A 165 -13.98 2.88 -3.06
CA VAL A 165 -13.27 2.46 -4.28
C VAL A 165 -11.93 1.78 -4.01
N LYS A 166 -11.57 1.54 -2.73
CA LYS A 166 -10.32 0.88 -2.29
C LYS A 166 -9.03 1.65 -2.67
N ALA A 167 -9.10 2.98 -2.62
CA ALA A 167 -8.02 3.90 -2.94
C ALA A 167 -7.68 4.87 -1.79
N TYR A 168 -7.94 4.48 -0.53
CA TYR A 168 -7.61 5.25 0.67
C TYR A 168 -6.49 4.62 1.50
N GLY A 169 -5.64 5.44 2.12
CA GLY A 169 -4.61 5.06 3.08
C GLY A 169 -3.19 5.10 2.50
N ALA A 170 -2.23 5.59 3.29
CA ALA A 170 -0.83 5.74 2.89
C ALA A 170 0.05 4.50 3.18
N GLU A 171 -0.53 3.46 3.77
CA GLU A 171 0.16 2.23 4.17
C GLU A 171 0.82 1.57 2.94
N LEU A 172 1.96 0.91 3.16
CA LEU A 172 2.68 0.19 2.10
C LEU A 172 1.80 -0.86 1.41
N LYS A 173 0.81 -1.41 2.13
CA LYS A 173 -0.17 -2.36 1.61
C LYS A 173 -1.00 -1.74 0.48
N THR A 174 -1.55 -0.54 0.68
CA THR A 174 -2.51 0.08 -0.23
C THR A 174 -1.85 0.97 -1.29
N SER A 175 -0.78 1.69 -0.92
CA SER A 175 -0.11 2.68 -1.80
C SER A 175 -1.10 3.66 -2.44
N SER A 176 -2.03 4.12 -1.62
CA SER A 176 -3.27 4.82 -1.97
C SER A 176 -3.26 6.27 -1.46
N VAL A 177 -4.36 7.01 -1.64
CA VAL A 177 -4.44 8.43 -1.28
C VAL A 177 -4.36 8.61 0.26
N PRO A 178 -3.36 9.33 0.78
CA PRO A 178 -3.25 9.62 2.21
C PRO A 178 -4.41 10.46 2.76
N GLY A 179 -4.70 10.33 4.06
CA GLY A 179 -5.70 11.15 4.75
C GLY A 179 -5.40 12.65 4.66
N TYR A 180 -4.13 13.04 4.84
CA TYR A 180 -3.71 14.44 4.72
C TYR A 180 -3.90 14.99 3.30
N VAL A 181 -3.60 14.18 2.27
CA VAL A 181 -3.89 14.55 0.86
C VAL A 181 -5.38 14.75 0.66
N THR A 182 -6.22 13.88 1.22
CA THR A 182 -7.69 14.00 1.13
C THR A 182 -8.17 15.35 1.67
N GLU A 183 -7.61 15.81 2.79
CA GLU A 183 -7.94 17.10 3.40
C GLU A 183 -7.46 18.28 2.54
N LEU A 184 -6.24 18.20 2.00
CA LEU A 184 -5.68 19.23 1.11
C LEU A 184 -6.43 19.33 -0.22
N LEU A 185 -6.92 18.22 -0.78
CA LEU A 185 -7.74 18.22 -2.00
C LEU A 185 -9.03 19.02 -1.80
N ILE A 186 -9.73 18.81 -0.69
CA ILE A 186 -10.95 19.57 -0.37
C ILE A 186 -10.63 21.02 -0.05
N LEU A 187 -9.50 21.28 0.61
CA LEU A 187 -9.06 22.66 0.84
C LEU A 187 -8.81 23.39 -0.48
N ASN A 188 -8.19 22.73 -1.46
CA ASN A 188 -7.87 23.29 -2.78
C ASN A 188 -9.10 23.48 -3.67
N TYR A 189 -9.93 22.44 -3.80
CA TYR A 189 -11.06 22.43 -4.74
C TYR A 189 -12.40 22.86 -4.10
N GLY A 190 -12.42 23.12 -2.79
CA GLY A 190 -13.58 23.62 -2.05
C GLY A 190 -14.52 22.55 -1.52
N ASP A 191 -15.01 21.64 -2.37
CA ASP A 191 -15.99 20.61 -1.99
C ASP A 191 -15.77 19.26 -2.70
N PHE A 192 -16.53 18.24 -2.30
CA PHE A 192 -16.42 16.90 -2.87
C PHE A 192 -16.71 16.88 -4.37
N GLU A 193 -17.77 17.54 -4.82
CA GLU A 193 -18.20 17.48 -6.23
C GLU A 193 -17.15 18.14 -7.14
N SER A 194 -16.63 19.30 -6.74
CA SER A 194 -15.58 20.03 -7.44
C SER A 194 -14.27 19.24 -7.46
N THR A 195 -13.93 18.59 -6.33
CA THR A 195 -12.77 17.69 -6.26
C THR A 195 -12.91 16.52 -7.24
N ILE A 196 -14.05 15.84 -7.27
CA ILE A 196 -14.27 14.70 -8.17
C ILE A 196 -14.25 15.13 -9.64
N LYS A 197 -14.78 16.32 -9.97
CA LYS A 197 -14.70 16.90 -11.32
C LYS A 197 -13.26 17.20 -11.73
N ALA A 198 -12.44 17.74 -10.83
CA ALA A 198 -11.02 17.98 -11.09
C ALA A 198 -10.26 16.66 -11.27
N VAL A 199 -10.44 15.72 -10.34
CA VAL A 199 -9.83 14.37 -10.38
C VAL A 199 -10.15 13.65 -11.69
N ALA A 200 -11.38 13.76 -12.20
CA ALA A 200 -11.75 13.14 -13.48
C ALA A 200 -10.95 13.67 -14.69
N LYS A 201 -10.36 14.86 -14.56
CA LYS A 201 -9.58 15.57 -15.59
C LYS A 201 -8.07 15.53 -15.36
N TRP A 202 -7.60 15.04 -14.21
CA TRP A 202 -6.18 14.94 -13.92
C TRP A 202 -5.41 14.24 -15.04
N GLU A 203 -4.25 14.79 -15.34
CA GLU A 203 -3.29 14.22 -16.26
C GLU A 203 -2.15 13.55 -15.49
N LYS A 204 -1.21 12.92 -16.20
CA LYS A 204 -0.04 12.36 -15.53
C LYS A 204 0.75 13.49 -14.88
N GLU A 205 1.26 13.22 -13.67
CA GLU A 205 2.09 14.14 -12.91
C GLU A 205 1.37 15.43 -12.49
N GLU A 206 0.06 15.37 -12.27
CA GLU A 206 -0.76 16.48 -11.79
C GLU A 206 -0.12 17.19 -10.59
N VAL A 207 -0.01 18.52 -10.64
CA VAL A 207 0.59 19.35 -9.59
C VAL A 207 -0.50 20.14 -8.85
N ILE A 208 -0.48 20.06 -7.52
CA ILE A 208 -1.34 20.83 -6.63
C ILE A 208 -0.45 21.55 -5.62
N ASP A 209 -0.41 22.87 -5.70
CA ASP A 209 0.33 23.73 -4.79
C ASP A 209 -0.56 24.86 -4.26
N ILE A 210 -1.16 24.62 -3.10
CA ILE A 210 -2.17 25.50 -2.47
C ILE A 210 -1.57 26.87 -2.12
N GLU A 211 -0.30 26.88 -1.72
CA GLU A 211 0.40 28.09 -1.27
C GLU A 211 1.32 28.66 -2.37
N LYS A 212 1.28 28.09 -3.60
CA LYS A 212 2.04 28.55 -4.78
C LYS A 212 3.55 28.71 -4.49
N GLN A 213 4.12 27.75 -3.79
CA GLN A 213 5.51 27.75 -3.34
C GLN A 213 6.51 27.39 -4.45
N LEU A 214 6.10 26.62 -5.46
CA LEU A 214 6.96 26.11 -6.53
C LEU A 214 6.35 26.36 -7.92
N ALA A 215 7.22 26.55 -8.92
CA ALA A 215 6.83 26.44 -10.32
C ALA A 215 6.51 24.97 -10.67
N GLU A 216 5.48 24.75 -11.50
CA GLU A 216 5.01 23.39 -11.83
C GLU A 216 6.10 22.51 -12.44
N ASP A 217 6.85 23.02 -13.42
CA ASP A 217 7.93 22.26 -14.08
C ASP A 217 9.02 21.84 -13.09
N TYR A 218 9.34 22.72 -12.14
CA TYR A 218 10.28 22.41 -11.07
C TYR A 218 9.75 21.31 -10.17
N ALA A 219 8.47 21.37 -9.78
CA ALA A 219 7.84 20.35 -8.95
C ALA A 219 7.81 18.98 -9.66
N ARG A 220 7.44 18.95 -10.95
CA ARG A 220 7.45 17.74 -11.78
C ARG A 220 8.84 17.10 -11.83
N LYS A 221 9.86 17.89 -12.17
CA LYS A 221 11.26 17.43 -12.24
C LYS A 221 11.79 16.94 -10.89
N THR A 222 11.40 17.60 -9.80
CA THR A 222 11.90 17.29 -8.45
C THR A 222 11.26 16.03 -7.88
N PHE A 223 9.95 15.85 -8.02
CA PHE A 223 9.22 14.80 -7.33
C PHE A 223 8.96 13.54 -8.18
N GLY A 224 8.81 13.66 -9.51
CA GLY A 224 8.64 12.51 -10.41
C GLY A 224 7.54 11.53 -9.98
N ALA A 225 6.38 12.04 -9.59
CA ALA A 225 5.28 11.26 -9.02
C ALA A 225 3.99 11.45 -9.82
N PRO A 226 3.06 10.46 -9.83
CA PRO A 226 1.83 10.56 -10.60
C PRO A 226 0.91 11.69 -10.14
N LEU A 227 0.91 11.98 -8.84
CA LEU A 227 0.29 13.15 -8.22
C LEU A 227 1.33 13.83 -7.35
N ILE A 228 1.47 15.14 -7.52
CA ILE A 228 2.39 15.99 -6.78
C ILE A 228 1.54 16.98 -5.99
N VAL A 229 1.46 16.80 -4.68
CA VAL A 229 0.82 17.76 -3.80
C VAL A 229 1.90 18.35 -2.91
N VAL A 230 2.27 19.61 -3.17
CA VAL A 230 3.30 20.32 -2.42
C VAL A 230 2.80 20.53 -1.00
N ASP A 231 3.59 20.13 0.00
CA ASP A 231 3.23 20.28 1.41
C ASP A 231 3.16 21.79 1.75
N PRO A 232 2.02 22.32 2.21
CA PRO A 232 1.89 23.74 2.53
C PRO A 232 2.79 24.19 3.70
N VAL A 233 3.35 23.25 4.46
CA VAL A 233 4.31 23.56 5.54
C VAL A 233 5.74 23.10 5.22
N ASP A 234 6.00 22.52 4.05
CA ASP A 234 7.34 22.03 3.65
C ASP A 234 7.43 21.87 2.12
N LYS A 235 7.82 22.93 1.41
CA LYS A 235 7.93 22.92 -0.06
C LYS A 235 8.78 21.78 -0.64
N ASN A 236 9.69 21.21 0.15
CA ASN A 236 10.57 20.13 -0.30
C ASN A 236 9.91 18.74 -0.22
N ARG A 237 8.60 18.67 0.07
CA ARG A 237 7.87 17.42 0.21
C ARG A 237 6.65 17.34 -0.70
N ASN A 238 6.56 16.22 -1.42
CA ASN A 238 5.31 15.74 -1.99
C ASN A 238 4.54 14.90 -0.95
N VAL A 239 3.39 15.38 -0.51
CA VAL A 239 2.57 14.67 0.48
C VAL A 239 1.88 13.42 -0.09
N ALA A 240 1.81 13.30 -1.42
CA ALA A 240 1.23 12.18 -2.15
C ALA A 240 2.28 11.14 -2.61
N ALA A 241 3.52 11.20 -2.12
CA ALA A 241 4.61 10.32 -2.55
C ALA A 241 4.34 8.80 -2.40
N ALA A 242 3.43 8.39 -1.50
CA ALA A 242 3.04 6.99 -1.32
C ALA A 242 2.02 6.50 -2.36
N LEU A 243 1.40 7.41 -3.13
CA LEU A 243 0.38 7.08 -4.13
C LEU A 243 1.02 6.46 -5.37
N SER A 244 0.68 5.19 -5.64
CA SER A 244 1.13 4.52 -6.86
C SER A 244 0.40 5.01 -8.11
N LEU A 245 1.03 4.88 -9.29
CA LEU A 245 0.40 5.20 -10.57
C LEU A 245 -0.91 4.43 -10.81
N ASN A 246 -0.97 3.17 -10.36
CA ASN A 246 -2.19 2.35 -10.47
C ASN A 246 -3.31 2.92 -9.62
N GLN A 247 -3.04 3.29 -8.36
CA GLN A 247 -4.05 3.90 -7.48
C GLN A 247 -4.47 5.29 -7.96
N PHE A 248 -3.52 6.10 -8.44
CA PHE A 248 -3.83 7.37 -9.10
C PHE A 248 -4.80 7.19 -10.28
N SER A 249 -4.47 6.29 -11.20
CA SER A 249 -5.32 5.99 -12.37
C SER A 249 -6.68 5.42 -11.96
N ARG A 250 -6.72 4.59 -10.92
CA ARG A 250 -7.94 4.02 -10.35
C ARG A 250 -8.88 5.12 -9.83
N VAL A 251 -8.34 6.11 -9.13
CA VAL A 251 -9.11 7.24 -8.59
C VAL A 251 -9.70 8.09 -9.72
N ILE A 252 -8.93 8.36 -10.78
CA ILE A 252 -9.43 9.05 -11.99
C ILE A 252 -10.58 8.26 -12.64
N ALA A 253 -10.40 6.96 -12.86
CA ALA A 253 -11.42 6.11 -13.47
C ALA A 253 -12.70 6.04 -12.61
N ALA A 254 -12.55 5.92 -11.29
CA ALA A 254 -13.67 5.92 -10.36
C ALA A 254 -14.41 7.26 -10.33
N ALA A 255 -13.69 8.39 -10.37
CA ALA A 255 -14.28 9.72 -10.47
C ALA A 255 -15.12 9.88 -11.75
N ARG A 256 -14.59 9.46 -12.90
CA ARG A 256 -15.32 9.47 -14.18
C ARG A 256 -16.57 8.60 -14.13
N ALA A 257 -16.46 7.38 -13.57
CA ALA A 257 -17.59 6.47 -13.43
C ALA A 257 -18.67 7.04 -12.49
N PHE A 258 -18.28 7.65 -11.37
CA PHE A 258 -19.19 8.30 -10.44
C PHE A 258 -19.93 9.48 -11.08
N LEU A 259 -19.23 10.35 -11.82
CA LEU A 259 -19.85 11.48 -12.50
C LEU A 259 -20.85 11.04 -13.57
N LYS A 260 -20.57 9.92 -14.27
CA LYS A 260 -21.49 9.34 -15.26
C LYS A 260 -22.74 8.73 -14.61
N LYS A 261 -22.57 7.97 -13.53
CA LYS A 261 -23.67 7.30 -12.83
C LYS A 261 -23.45 7.31 -11.30
N PRO A 262 -23.85 8.40 -10.62
CA PRO A 262 -23.68 8.52 -9.17
C PRO A 262 -24.43 7.42 -8.41
N SER A 263 -23.76 6.78 -7.45
CA SER A 263 -24.29 5.64 -6.70
C SER A 263 -23.64 5.57 -5.32
N THR A 264 -24.40 5.13 -4.30
CA THR A 264 -23.88 4.93 -2.94
C THR A 264 -22.83 3.81 -2.87
N ASN A 265 -22.79 2.94 -3.87
CA ASN A 265 -21.80 1.86 -3.98
C ASN A 265 -20.37 2.40 -4.12
N PHE A 266 -20.17 3.60 -4.66
CA PHE A 266 -18.84 4.24 -4.67
C PHE A 266 -18.33 4.60 -3.27
N PHE A 267 -19.23 4.72 -2.30
CA PHE A 267 -18.89 5.04 -0.92
C PHE A 267 -18.77 3.78 -0.06
N PHE A 268 -19.68 2.81 -0.22
CA PHE A 268 -19.73 1.64 0.66
C PHE A 268 -19.25 0.33 0.00
N GLY A 269 -18.90 0.38 -1.28
CA GLY A 269 -18.63 -0.80 -2.10
C GLY A 269 -19.89 -1.62 -2.39
N LYS A 270 -19.75 -2.60 -3.29
CA LYS A 270 -20.67 -3.74 -3.36
C LYS A 270 -20.05 -4.93 -2.65
N LYS A 271 -20.87 -5.77 -2.00
CA LYS A 271 -20.39 -7.07 -1.53
C LYS A 271 -19.84 -7.84 -2.73
N ALA A 272 -18.54 -8.15 -2.71
CA ALA A 272 -17.90 -8.90 -3.77
C ALA A 272 -18.58 -10.26 -3.89
N LYS A 273 -19.23 -10.52 -5.02
CA LYS A 273 -19.79 -11.84 -5.31
C LYS A 273 -18.61 -12.81 -5.45
N THR A 274 -18.39 -13.68 -4.45
CA THR A 274 -17.38 -14.73 -4.57
C THR A 274 -17.77 -15.72 -5.68
N LEU A 275 -16.78 -16.31 -6.34
CA LEU A 275 -17.04 -17.36 -7.31
C LEU A 275 -17.51 -18.63 -6.57
N THR A 276 -18.43 -19.38 -7.17
CA THR A 276 -18.73 -20.73 -6.69
C THR A 276 -17.49 -21.62 -6.83
N ALA A 277 -17.42 -22.72 -6.08
CA ALA A 277 -16.27 -23.64 -6.17
C ALA A 277 -16.08 -24.16 -7.61
N ALA A 278 -17.18 -24.45 -8.32
CA ALA A 278 -17.14 -24.88 -9.73
C ALA A 278 -16.62 -23.77 -10.66
N GLN A 279 -17.02 -22.52 -10.45
CA GLN A 279 -16.51 -21.39 -11.22
C GLN A 279 -15.02 -21.16 -10.95
N ALA A 280 -14.62 -21.14 -9.67
CA ALA A 280 -13.22 -20.97 -9.28
C ALA A 280 -12.34 -22.08 -9.83
N LYS A 281 -12.82 -23.34 -9.78
CA LYS A 281 -12.12 -24.51 -10.34
C LYS A 281 -11.76 -24.30 -11.81
N LYS A 282 -12.69 -23.80 -12.64
CA LYS A 282 -12.41 -23.49 -14.08
C LYS A 282 -11.28 -22.48 -14.28
N PHE A 283 -11.17 -21.48 -13.40
CA PHE A 283 -10.05 -20.54 -13.46
C PHE A 283 -8.74 -21.13 -12.92
N ILE A 284 -8.83 -22.00 -11.90
CA ILE A 284 -7.67 -22.60 -11.26
C ILE A 284 -7.01 -23.64 -12.16
N GLU A 285 -7.81 -24.44 -12.87
CA GLU A 285 -7.32 -25.44 -13.83
C GLU A 285 -6.78 -24.81 -15.13
N LYS A 286 -6.84 -23.48 -15.26
CA LYS A 286 -6.24 -22.77 -16.38
C LYS A 286 -4.72 -22.94 -16.34
N GLU A 287 -4.16 -23.46 -17.42
CA GLU A 287 -2.71 -23.49 -17.68
C GLU A 287 -2.07 -22.12 -17.41
N GLY A 288 -1.02 -22.10 -16.58
CA GLY A 288 -0.25 -20.90 -16.26
C GLY A 288 -0.64 -20.18 -14.97
N LEU A 289 -1.77 -20.51 -14.31
CA LEU A 289 -2.03 -20.01 -12.96
C LEU A 289 -1.14 -20.76 -11.95
N ILE A 290 -0.31 -20.04 -11.21
CA ILE A 290 0.55 -20.61 -10.18
C ILE A 290 0.37 -19.88 -8.87
N VAL A 291 0.17 -20.63 -7.79
CA VAL A 291 0.00 -20.09 -6.44
C VAL A 291 1.14 -20.59 -5.56
N ILE A 292 1.84 -19.66 -4.92
CA ILE A 292 2.86 -19.94 -3.91
C ILE A 292 2.28 -19.58 -2.54
N GLU A 293 2.38 -20.50 -1.59
CA GLU A 293 2.02 -20.28 -0.18
C GLU A 293 3.26 -20.31 0.70
N PHE A 294 3.32 -19.44 1.70
CA PHE A 294 4.25 -19.55 2.82
C PHE A 294 3.65 -19.03 4.12
N SER A 295 4.31 -19.35 5.24
CA SER A 295 3.86 -18.97 6.58
C SER A 295 3.93 -17.45 6.80
N TYR A 296 2.95 -16.89 7.51
CA TYR A 296 3.09 -15.54 8.08
C TYR A 296 4.05 -15.57 9.30
N PRO A 297 5.06 -14.71 9.35
CA PRO A 297 6.04 -14.70 10.43
C PRO A 297 5.48 -14.05 11.70
N ALA A 298 5.51 -14.78 12.81
CA ALA A 298 5.04 -14.27 14.11
C ALA A 298 5.79 -13.01 14.56
N LYS A 299 5.10 -12.15 15.32
CA LYS A 299 5.62 -10.90 15.91
C LYS A 299 6.22 -9.94 14.87
N THR A 300 5.63 -9.89 13.67
CA THR A 300 6.03 -8.98 12.60
C THR A 300 5.00 -7.87 12.43
N VAL A 301 5.46 -6.63 12.30
CA VAL A 301 4.61 -5.48 11.94
C VAL A 301 4.06 -5.68 10.53
N SER A 302 2.74 -5.61 10.38
CA SER A 302 2.03 -5.92 9.13
C SER A 302 2.57 -5.17 7.92
N ASP A 303 2.72 -3.84 8.02
CA ASP A 303 3.23 -2.99 6.94
C ASP A 303 4.64 -3.37 6.47
N VAL A 304 5.51 -3.73 7.42
CA VAL A 304 6.87 -4.19 7.11
C VAL A 304 6.81 -5.48 6.31
N PHE A 305 5.93 -6.41 6.69
CA PHE A 305 5.76 -7.66 5.98
C PHE A 305 5.14 -7.46 4.58
N TRP A 306 4.14 -6.60 4.43
CA TRP A 306 3.57 -6.24 3.12
C TRP A 306 4.63 -5.68 2.17
N GLY A 307 5.48 -4.78 2.66
CA GLY A 307 6.61 -4.27 1.87
C GLY A 307 7.59 -5.36 1.46
N GLN A 308 7.92 -6.28 2.36
CA GLN A 308 8.77 -7.44 2.06
C GLN A 308 8.12 -8.39 1.05
N LEU A 309 6.82 -8.66 1.18
CA LEU A 309 6.04 -9.53 0.32
C LEU A 309 5.96 -8.99 -1.12
N LYS A 310 5.71 -7.68 -1.28
CA LYS A 310 5.76 -6.98 -2.57
C LYS A 310 7.13 -7.09 -3.24
N ARG A 311 8.21 -6.89 -2.48
CA ARG A 311 9.59 -7.05 -2.99
C ARG A 311 9.88 -8.49 -3.42
N MET A 312 9.41 -9.46 -2.64
CA MET A 312 9.54 -10.88 -2.98
C MET A 312 8.79 -11.22 -4.27
N ARG A 313 7.54 -10.76 -4.42
CA ARG A 313 6.79 -10.92 -5.67
C ARG A 313 7.56 -10.34 -6.86
N LYS A 314 8.01 -9.09 -6.77
CA LYS A 314 8.80 -8.44 -7.86
C LYS A 314 10.05 -9.24 -8.21
N LYS A 315 10.77 -9.75 -7.20
CA LYS A 315 11.95 -10.60 -7.41
C LYS A 315 11.59 -11.89 -8.16
N ILE A 316 10.52 -12.58 -7.78
CA ILE A 316 10.09 -13.82 -8.43
C ILE A 316 9.62 -13.56 -9.87
N VAL A 317 8.87 -12.47 -10.11
CA VAL A 317 8.48 -12.04 -11.47
C VAL A 317 9.73 -11.85 -12.35
N ASN A 318 10.71 -11.08 -11.88
CA ASN A 318 11.94 -10.84 -12.63
C ASN A 318 12.70 -12.16 -12.94
N GLU A 319 12.73 -13.10 -12.00
CA GLU A 319 13.38 -14.40 -12.21
C GLU A 319 12.59 -15.29 -13.20
N LEU A 320 11.26 -15.26 -13.18
CA LEU A 320 10.42 -15.93 -14.17
C LEU A 320 10.65 -15.36 -15.59
N GLU A 321 10.65 -14.03 -15.72
CA GLU A 321 10.86 -13.35 -17.00
C GLU A 321 12.28 -13.57 -17.55
N ARG A 322 13.31 -13.59 -16.69
CA ARG A 322 14.69 -13.98 -17.07
C ARG A 322 14.80 -15.41 -17.59
N LYS A 323 13.86 -16.28 -17.20
CA LYS A 323 13.73 -17.65 -17.71
C LYS A 323 12.72 -17.75 -18.85
N GLU A 324 12.27 -16.62 -19.39
CA GLU A 324 11.34 -16.47 -20.51
C GLU A 324 9.90 -16.95 -20.21
N PHE A 325 9.56 -17.17 -18.93
CA PHE A 325 8.18 -17.35 -18.53
C PHE A 325 7.47 -15.99 -18.50
N ALA A 326 6.68 -15.70 -19.54
CA ALA A 326 5.94 -14.45 -19.63
C ALA A 326 4.86 -14.36 -18.54
N VAL A 327 5.02 -13.40 -17.62
CA VAL A 327 4.07 -13.12 -16.54
C VAL A 327 3.03 -12.11 -17.04
N LEU A 328 1.75 -12.53 -17.11
CA LEU A 328 0.64 -11.66 -17.50
C LEU A 328 0.18 -10.81 -16.32
N ARG A 329 0.13 -11.40 -15.13
CA ARG A 329 -0.32 -10.74 -13.90
C ARG A 329 0.30 -11.40 -12.68
N SER A 330 0.47 -10.64 -11.62
CA SER A 330 0.83 -11.18 -10.31
C SER A 330 0.21 -10.35 -9.21
N SER A 331 -0.05 -10.97 -8.06
CA SER A 331 -0.53 -10.28 -6.87
C SER A 331 -0.15 -11.05 -5.61
N GLU A 332 -0.19 -10.37 -4.48
CA GLU A 332 0.09 -10.93 -3.17
C GLU A 332 -1.08 -10.77 -2.20
N TRP A 333 -1.17 -11.67 -1.22
CA TRP A 333 -2.21 -11.67 -0.19
C TRP A 333 -1.69 -12.25 1.12
N THR A 334 -2.20 -11.78 2.25
CA THR A 334 -2.00 -12.43 3.54
C THR A 334 -3.21 -12.19 4.44
N ASP A 335 -3.49 -13.14 5.33
CA ASP A 335 -4.44 -12.96 6.43
C ASP A 335 -3.82 -12.27 7.65
N GLU A 336 -2.53 -11.90 7.56
CA GLU A 336 -1.74 -11.25 8.61
C GLU A 336 -1.67 -12.08 9.91
N LYS A 337 -1.89 -13.40 9.78
CA LYS A 337 -1.97 -14.34 10.91
C LYS A 337 -1.17 -15.60 10.65
N MET A 338 -1.49 -16.32 9.58
CA MET A 338 -0.98 -17.67 9.30
C MET A 338 -0.43 -17.80 7.89
N HIS A 339 -1.06 -17.18 6.90
CA HIS A 339 -0.81 -17.44 5.48
C HIS A 339 -0.37 -16.19 4.75
N ALA A 340 0.64 -16.33 3.90
CA ALA A 340 1.00 -15.37 2.88
C ALA A 340 1.05 -16.09 1.52
N VAL A 341 0.53 -15.44 0.49
CA VAL A 341 0.32 -16.02 -0.84
C VAL A 341 0.85 -15.05 -1.89
N ILE A 342 1.49 -15.59 -2.92
CA ILE A 342 1.77 -14.89 -4.16
C ILE A 342 1.16 -15.71 -5.30
N VAL A 343 0.36 -15.05 -6.14
CA VAL A 343 -0.23 -15.65 -7.35
C VAL A 343 0.42 -15.05 -8.59
N PHE A 344 0.56 -15.89 -9.62
CA PHE A 344 1.00 -15.51 -10.95
C PHE A 344 0.04 -16.07 -11.99
N ASP A 345 -0.35 -15.26 -12.96
CA ASP A 345 -0.90 -15.71 -14.24
C ASP A 345 0.23 -15.67 -15.27
N LEU A 346 0.69 -16.83 -15.71
CA LEU A 346 1.67 -16.96 -16.79
C LEU A 346 0.96 -17.15 -18.13
N LYS A 347 1.64 -16.78 -19.22
CA LYS A 347 1.19 -17.14 -20.58
C LYS A 347 1.14 -18.66 -20.76
N SER A 348 2.11 -19.37 -20.19
CA SER A 348 2.18 -20.83 -20.14
C SER A 348 3.01 -21.28 -18.94
N ASN A 349 2.65 -22.40 -18.32
CA ASN A 349 3.48 -23.06 -17.33
C ASN A 349 4.65 -23.84 -17.97
N LYS A 350 4.53 -24.21 -19.25
CA LYS A 350 5.54 -24.97 -19.99
C LYS A 350 6.08 -24.15 -21.16
N LEU A 351 7.40 -24.10 -21.29
CA LEU A 351 8.09 -23.62 -22.48
C LEU A 351 8.50 -24.81 -23.34
N GLU A 352 8.78 -24.57 -24.61
CA GLU A 352 9.49 -25.54 -25.45
C GLU A 352 10.82 -25.90 -24.80
N ARG A 353 11.17 -27.19 -24.80
CA ARG A 353 12.43 -27.66 -24.18
C ARG A 353 13.66 -27.08 -24.88
N ALA A 354 13.58 -26.87 -26.19
CA ALA A 354 14.64 -26.22 -26.94
C ALA A 354 14.62 -24.70 -26.72
N ALA A 355 15.80 -24.11 -26.60
CA ALA A 355 16.01 -22.66 -26.60
C ALA A 355 17.02 -22.29 -27.66
N LYS A 356 16.63 -21.41 -28.57
CA LYS A 356 17.52 -20.82 -29.57
C LYS A 356 18.53 -19.89 -28.90
N ARG A 357 19.81 -20.08 -29.23
CA ARG A 357 20.93 -19.22 -28.81
C ARG A 357 21.59 -18.64 -30.03
N VAL A 358 21.55 -17.30 -30.12
CA VAL A 358 22.25 -16.55 -31.15
C VAL A 358 23.65 -16.23 -30.63
N GLY A 359 24.65 -16.70 -31.37
CA GLY A 359 26.06 -16.47 -31.13
C GLY A 359 26.58 -15.22 -31.86
N PRO A 360 27.91 -15.11 -31.98
CA PRO A 360 28.56 -14.01 -32.69
C PRO A 360 28.34 -14.11 -34.19
N GLU A 361 28.70 -13.03 -34.90
CA GLU A 361 28.85 -13.05 -36.36
C GLU A 361 29.95 -14.02 -36.76
N VAL A 362 29.69 -14.76 -37.84
CA VAL A 362 30.61 -15.79 -38.32
C VAL A 362 31.96 -15.22 -38.75
N THR A 363 32.00 -13.94 -39.09
CA THR A 363 33.21 -13.17 -39.45
C THR A 363 34.11 -12.90 -38.25
N ASN A 364 33.60 -13.00 -37.02
CA ASN A 364 34.40 -12.89 -35.81
C ASN A 364 34.92 -14.27 -35.39
N GLU A 365 36.06 -14.65 -35.96
CA GLU A 365 36.69 -15.96 -35.76
C GLU A 365 36.94 -16.29 -34.27
N PRO A 366 37.59 -15.43 -33.45
CA PRO A 366 37.86 -15.76 -32.04
C PRO A 366 36.61 -16.02 -31.21
N HIS A 367 35.52 -15.27 -31.45
CA HIS A 367 34.27 -15.49 -30.73
C HIS A 367 33.49 -16.70 -31.27
N SER A 368 33.55 -16.95 -32.57
CA SER A 368 32.95 -18.11 -33.21
C SER A 368 33.52 -19.40 -32.64
N GLU A 369 34.85 -19.53 -32.58
CA GLU A 369 35.52 -20.71 -32.00
C GLU A 369 35.11 -20.95 -30.55
N ARG A 370 35.08 -19.89 -29.72
CA ARG A 370 34.65 -20.00 -28.31
C ARG A 370 33.19 -20.44 -28.20
N PHE A 371 32.31 -19.90 -29.05
CA PHE A 371 30.89 -20.25 -29.03
C PHE A 371 30.65 -21.71 -29.41
N LEU A 372 31.30 -22.19 -30.47
CA LEU A 372 31.21 -23.58 -30.93
C LEU A 372 31.83 -24.54 -29.91
N LYS A 373 32.96 -24.17 -29.28
CA LYS A 373 33.59 -24.97 -28.22
C LYS A 373 32.74 -25.06 -26.96
N PHE A 374 31.98 -24.01 -26.62
CA PHE A 374 31.07 -24.02 -25.48
C PHE A 374 29.81 -24.87 -25.76
N HIS A 375 29.33 -24.89 -27.00
CA HIS A 375 28.12 -25.61 -27.42
C HIS A 375 28.45 -26.83 -28.30
N LYS A 376 29.23 -27.79 -27.77
CA LYS A 376 29.65 -28.98 -28.54
C LYS A 376 28.50 -29.91 -28.94
N ASN A 377 27.49 -30.04 -28.08
CA ASN A 377 26.38 -30.98 -28.25
C ASN A 377 25.05 -30.23 -28.14
N PRO A 378 24.71 -29.35 -29.09
CA PRO A 378 23.40 -28.71 -29.11
C PRO A 378 22.33 -29.73 -29.51
N LEU A 379 21.06 -29.43 -29.20
CA LEU A 379 19.92 -30.21 -29.70
C LEU A 379 19.77 -30.07 -31.22
N SER A 380 20.12 -28.90 -31.76
CA SER A 380 20.10 -28.60 -33.20
C SER A 380 21.10 -27.49 -33.53
N GLY A 381 21.66 -27.52 -34.75
CA GLY A 381 22.80 -26.70 -35.16
C GLY A 381 24.15 -27.32 -34.78
N PRO A 382 25.26 -26.55 -34.81
CA PRO A 382 25.33 -25.13 -35.17
C PRO A 382 24.95 -24.88 -36.64
N ARG A 383 24.26 -23.78 -36.89
CA ARG A 383 23.88 -23.30 -38.23
C ARG A 383 24.08 -21.79 -38.34
N ILE A 384 24.05 -21.26 -39.56
CA ILE A 384 24.16 -19.82 -39.81
C ILE A 384 22.78 -19.25 -40.11
N GLU A 385 22.37 -18.25 -39.35
CA GLU A 385 21.18 -17.45 -39.66
C GLU A 385 21.55 -15.96 -39.59
N HIS A 386 21.24 -15.21 -40.64
CA HIS A 386 21.53 -13.78 -40.73
C HIS A 386 22.99 -13.44 -40.38
N GLY A 387 23.94 -14.23 -40.88
CA GLY A 387 25.38 -14.03 -40.67
C GLY A 387 25.91 -14.39 -39.27
N ARG A 388 25.09 -15.02 -38.41
CA ARG A 388 25.48 -15.41 -37.04
C ARG A 388 25.38 -16.90 -36.80
N TRP A 389 26.24 -17.41 -35.92
CA TRP A 389 26.10 -18.77 -35.40
C TRP A 389 24.83 -18.91 -34.57
N VAL A 390 24.08 -19.98 -34.78
CA VAL A 390 22.86 -20.30 -34.04
C VAL A 390 22.90 -21.77 -33.63
N VAL A 391 22.61 -22.03 -32.37
CA VAL A 391 22.36 -23.39 -31.85
C VAL A 391 21.04 -23.41 -31.08
N GLU A 392 20.44 -24.58 -30.97
CA GLU A 392 19.36 -24.84 -30.02
C GLU A 392 19.88 -25.72 -28.90
N ILE A 393 19.64 -25.31 -27.66
CA ILE A 393 20.06 -26.05 -26.47
C ILE A 393 18.86 -26.43 -25.61
N GLU A 394 19.01 -27.47 -24.81
CA GLU A 394 17.99 -27.81 -23.83
C GLU A 394 17.92 -26.76 -22.71
N ARG A 395 16.72 -26.27 -22.44
CA ARG A 395 16.45 -25.38 -21.31
C ARG A 395 16.67 -26.14 -20.01
N LYS A 396 17.51 -25.59 -19.15
CA LYS A 396 17.59 -26.01 -17.75
C LYS A 396 16.22 -25.95 -17.04
N HIS A 397 15.39 -24.97 -17.39
CA HIS A 397 14.08 -24.74 -16.81
C HIS A 397 13.04 -24.51 -17.91
N TRP A 398 12.19 -25.50 -18.16
CA TRP A 398 11.09 -25.40 -19.13
C TRP A 398 9.71 -25.58 -18.48
N VAL A 399 9.64 -25.90 -17.17
CA VAL A 399 8.39 -25.93 -16.39
C VAL A 399 8.48 -24.95 -15.24
N ALA A 400 7.60 -23.94 -15.20
CA ALA A 400 7.65 -22.86 -14.23
C ALA A 400 7.45 -23.35 -12.79
N THR A 401 6.52 -24.28 -12.55
CA THR A 401 6.30 -24.83 -11.20
C THR A 401 7.52 -25.55 -10.62
N ILE A 402 8.32 -26.24 -11.47
CA ILE A 402 9.57 -26.88 -11.05
C ILE A 402 10.62 -25.82 -10.72
N PHE A 403 10.81 -24.86 -11.63
CA PHE A 403 11.73 -23.75 -11.42
C PHE A 403 11.41 -22.97 -10.13
N LEU A 404 10.14 -22.67 -9.88
CA LEU A 404 9.72 -21.95 -8.68
C LEU A 404 9.99 -22.74 -7.39
N LYS A 405 9.83 -24.08 -7.39
CA LYS A 405 10.21 -24.90 -6.23
C LYS A 405 11.71 -24.80 -5.92
N GLU A 406 12.56 -24.85 -6.95
CA GLU A 406 14.01 -24.66 -6.79
C GLU A 406 14.36 -23.24 -6.32
N LEU A 407 13.71 -22.24 -6.91
CA LEU A 407 13.91 -20.83 -6.55
C LEU A 407 13.52 -20.59 -5.09
N LEU A 408 12.38 -21.12 -4.62
CA LEU A 408 11.96 -20.98 -3.23
C LEU A 408 12.96 -21.62 -2.26
N LYS A 409 13.52 -22.78 -2.60
CA LYS A 409 14.58 -23.42 -1.80
C LYS A 409 15.82 -22.53 -1.71
N LYS A 410 16.26 -21.96 -2.83
CA LYS A 410 17.37 -20.99 -2.86
C LYS A 410 17.05 -19.75 -2.03
N LEU A 411 15.88 -19.15 -2.22
CA LEU A 411 15.45 -17.95 -1.49
C LEU A 411 15.34 -18.20 0.01
N SER A 412 14.93 -19.39 0.44
CA SER A 412 14.91 -19.75 1.87
C SER A 412 16.28 -19.64 2.54
N GLN A 413 17.37 -19.75 1.77
CA GLN A 413 18.75 -19.67 2.24
C GLN A 413 19.34 -18.26 2.10
N THR A 414 18.95 -17.53 1.06
CA THR A 414 19.55 -16.22 0.71
C THR A 414 18.76 -15.00 1.22
N GLU A 415 17.46 -15.14 1.42
CA GLU A 415 16.64 -14.03 1.95
C GLU A 415 16.99 -13.73 3.40
N LYS A 416 16.67 -12.50 3.84
CA LYS A 416 16.89 -12.03 5.21
C LYS A 416 15.56 -11.78 5.93
N ALA A 417 15.64 -11.55 7.24
CA ALA A 417 14.53 -11.10 8.08
C ALA A 417 13.30 -12.03 8.04
N ASN A 418 12.09 -11.46 7.89
CA ASN A 418 10.85 -12.20 8.10
C ASN A 418 10.52 -13.15 6.95
N ILE A 419 10.93 -12.83 5.72
CA ILE A 419 10.72 -13.69 4.54
C ILE A 419 11.51 -15.00 4.67
N ALA A 420 12.77 -14.95 5.12
CA ALA A 420 13.55 -16.15 5.34
C ALA A 420 12.90 -17.08 6.38
N ARG A 421 12.43 -16.50 7.51
CA ARG A 421 11.71 -17.25 8.55
C ARG A 421 10.41 -17.88 8.03
N ALA A 422 9.65 -17.11 7.24
CA ALA A 422 8.43 -17.56 6.60
C ALA A 422 8.68 -18.76 5.66
N LEU A 423 9.67 -18.63 4.77
CA LEU A 423 10.03 -19.66 3.79
C LEU A 423 10.54 -20.95 4.44
N LYS A 424 11.43 -20.83 5.44
CA LYS A 424 12.02 -21.97 6.17
C LYS A 424 10.97 -22.73 6.98
N LYS A 425 9.99 -22.03 7.57
CA LYS A 425 8.94 -22.67 8.37
C LYS A 425 8.03 -23.54 7.50
N ARG A 426 7.51 -22.97 6.42
CA ARG A 426 6.70 -23.68 5.43
C ARG A 426 6.56 -22.81 4.19
N SER A 427 6.93 -23.35 3.04
CA SER A 427 6.67 -22.75 1.74
C SER A 427 6.43 -23.81 0.67
N GLY A 428 5.68 -23.47 -0.38
CA GLY A 428 5.48 -24.39 -1.49
C GLY A 428 4.66 -23.80 -2.62
N VAL A 429 4.86 -24.37 -3.81
CA VAL A 429 3.99 -24.17 -4.96
C VAL A 429 2.78 -25.08 -4.80
N MET A 430 1.59 -24.51 -4.71
CA MET A 430 0.34 -25.26 -4.61
C MET A 430 -0.04 -25.85 -5.97
N ALA A 431 -0.56 -27.08 -5.95
CA ALA A 431 -1.27 -27.67 -7.08
C ALA A 431 -2.77 -27.30 -7.01
N ASP A 432 -3.47 -27.38 -8.13
CA ASP A 432 -4.86 -26.96 -8.30
C ASP A 432 -5.81 -27.47 -7.21
N PRO A 433 -5.78 -28.77 -6.80
CA PRO A 433 -6.66 -29.26 -5.74
C PRO A 433 -6.38 -28.61 -4.38
N LYS A 434 -5.11 -28.28 -4.09
CA LYS A 434 -4.72 -27.59 -2.85
C LYS A 434 -5.16 -26.12 -2.88
N VAL A 435 -5.05 -25.46 -4.03
CA VAL A 435 -5.56 -24.08 -4.21
C VAL A 435 -7.08 -24.05 -3.98
N LEU A 436 -7.82 -24.99 -4.57
CA LEU A 436 -9.27 -25.06 -4.41
C LEU A 436 -9.68 -25.39 -2.96
N ALA A 437 -8.97 -26.30 -2.29
CA ALA A 437 -9.19 -26.59 -0.87
C ALA A 437 -8.94 -25.35 0.01
N PHE A 438 -7.87 -24.60 -0.25
CA PHE A 438 -7.56 -23.37 0.47
C PHE A 438 -8.62 -22.27 0.22
N TYR A 439 -9.06 -22.13 -1.03
CA TYR A 439 -10.15 -21.25 -1.45
C TYR A 439 -11.48 -21.54 -0.72
N ASN A 440 -11.81 -22.82 -0.51
CA ASN A 440 -13.05 -23.19 0.17
C ASN A 440 -12.98 -23.00 1.70
N LYS A 441 -11.80 -23.21 2.30
CA LYS A 441 -11.63 -23.13 3.76
C LYS A 441 -11.40 -21.71 4.28
N ASN A 442 -10.79 -20.83 3.48
CA ASN A 442 -10.42 -19.49 3.93
C ASN A 442 -11.30 -18.42 3.27
N LYS A 443 -12.27 -17.89 4.01
CA LYS A 443 -13.23 -16.88 3.51
C LYS A 443 -12.54 -15.60 3.00
N ALA A 444 -11.54 -15.10 3.73
CA ALA A 444 -10.83 -13.88 3.33
C ALA A 444 -10.01 -14.08 2.06
N PHE A 445 -9.36 -15.24 1.92
CA PHE A 445 -8.68 -15.63 0.69
C PHE A 445 -9.69 -15.80 -0.45
N LYS A 446 -10.85 -16.42 -0.20
CA LYS A 446 -11.93 -16.61 -1.19
C LYS A 446 -12.38 -15.28 -1.80
N GLU A 447 -12.59 -14.27 -0.98
CA GLU A 447 -13.03 -12.93 -1.40
C GLU A 447 -11.96 -12.23 -2.26
N TRP A 448 -10.72 -12.22 -1.80
CA TRP A 448 -9.60 -11.65 -2.55
C TRP A 448 -9.32 -12.40 -3.85
N PHE A 449 -9.23 -13.73 -3.80
CA PHE A 449 -8.87 -14.57 -4.94
C PHE A 449 -9.98 -14.56 -5.99
N SER A 450 -11.26 -14.53 -5.60
CA SER A 450 -12.37 -14.32 -6.56
C SER A 450 -12.18 -13.04 -7.37
N SER A 451 -11.77 -11.97 -6.71
CA SER A 451 -11.57 -10.66 -7.33
C SER A 451 -10.36 -10.69 -8.27
N TYR A 452 -9.27 -11.33 -7.83
CA TYR A 452 -8.11 -11.62 -8.68
C TYR A 452 -8.52 -12.40 -9.93
N LEU A 453 -9.16 -13.57 -9.78
CA LEU A 453 -9.52 -14.44 -10.91
C LEU A 453 -10.45 -13.75 -11.92
N LYS A 454 -11.39 -12.92 -11.45
CA LYS A 454 -12.25 -12.11 -12.34
C LYS A 454 -11.48 -11.03 -13.11
N GLY A 455 -10.46 -10.43 -12.50
CA GLY A 455 -9.63 -9.41 -13.13
C GLY A 455 -10.35 -8.13 -13.53
N LYS A 456 -11.42 -7.77 -12.82
CA LYS A 456 -12.21 -6.56 -13.08
C LYS A 456 -12.03 -5.53 -11.97
N GLU A 457 -12.10 -4.27 -12.36
CA GLU A 457 -12.23 -3.16 -11.42
C GLU A 457 -13.59 -3.19 -10.73
N GLU A 458 -13.61 -3.23 -9.40
CA GLU A 458 -14.84 -3.44 -8.62
C GLU A 458 -15.88 -2.34 -8.85
N PHE A 459 -15.43 -1.09 -8.99
CA PHE A 459 -16.34 0.04 -9.21
C PHE A 459 -16.93 0.09 -10.62
N GLY A 460 -16.48 -0.76 -11.55
CA GLY A 460 -17.10 -0.90 -12.87
C GLY A 460 -18.55 -1.41 -12.80
N GLU A 461 -18.94 -2.04 -11.68
CA GLU A 461 -20.28 -2.56 -11.47
C GLU A 461 -21.16 -1.67 -10.57
N TYR A 462 -20.67 -0.50 -10.11
CA TYR A 462 -21.31 0.28 -9.03
C TYR A 462 -22.59 1.05 -9.41
#